data_AF-A0A925A5L5-F1
#
_entry.id   AF-A0A925A5L5-F1
#
_cell.length_a   1.000
_cell.length_b   1.000
_cell.length_c   1.000
_cell.angle_alpha   90.00
_cell.angle_beta   90.00
_cell.angle_gamma   90.00
#
_symmetry.space_group_name_H-M   'P 1'
#
loop_
_entity.id
_entity.type
_entity.pdbx_description
1 polymer ?
#
loop_
_entity_poly.entity_id
_entity_poly.type
_entity_poly.pdbx_seq_one_letter_code
_entity_poly.pdbx_strand_id
1 'polypeptide(L)'
;MNIVVVFESMFGNTRQVAAAIAEGLAPSGTVASFTVNDAGAKDAAESADLLVVGGPTHVHGMSRPASREEARNWVNDPAKTVTLEPTAPGTGVREWIDGLGAMPALCAAFDTRMDIARILSGAASGHIEHELTKRGSRAVLPAASFLVTKETVLEDGELARAREWGASMGEAAGLPVHH
;
A
#
# COMPACT_ATOMS: atom_id res chain seq x y z
N MET A 1 -13.51 -15.22 -1.54
CA MET A 1 -12.04 -15.09 -1.64
C MET A 1 -11.52 -14.47 -0.35
N ASN A 2 -10.35 -14.91 0.10
CA ASN A 2 -9.60 -14.29 1.20
C ASN A 2 -8.67 -13.21 0.63
N ILE A 3 -8.93 -11.95 0.98
CA ILE A 3 -8.20 -10.78 0.48
C ILE A 3 -7.47 -10.15 1.65
N VAL A 4 -6.16 -9.91 1.47
CA VAL A 4 -5.35 -9.27 2.50
C VAL A 4 -4.73 -8.00 1.94
N VAL A 5 -4.97 -6.88 2.62
CA VAL A 5 -4.35 -5.59 2.34
C VAL A 5 -3.27 -5.33 3.38
N VAL A 6 -2.00 -5.26 2.98
CA VAL A 6 -0.89 -4.94 3.87
C VAL A 6 -0.28 -3.61 3.47
N PHE A 7 -0.03 -2.74 4.43
CA PHE A 7 0.54 -1.43 4.12
C PHE A 7 1.58 -0.93 5.11
N GLU A 8 2.48 -0.08 4.63
CA GLU A 8 3.30 0.80 5.46
C GLU A 8 2.69 2.21 5.44
N SER A 9 2.63 2.85 6.61
CA SER A 9 2.14 4.23 6.73
C SER A 9 2.92 4.95 7.83
N MET A 10 3.55 6.08 7.48
CA MET A 10 4.25 6.93 8.44
C MET A 10 3.30 7.95 9.09
N PHE A 11 2.38 8.52 8.31
CA PHE A 11 1.58 9.69 8.71
C PHE A 11 0.06 9.55 8.45
N GLY A 12 -0.43 8.36 8.09
CA GLY A 12 -1.88 8.12 7.90
C GLY A 12 -2.38 8.08 6.46
N ASN A 13 -1.67 8.67 5.48
CA ASN A 13 -2.18 8.72 4.10
C ASN A 13 -2.31 7.33 3.48
N THR A 14 -1.25 6.51 3.54
CA THR A 14 -1.30 5.15 2.98
C THR A 14 -2.34 4.27 3.69
N ARG A 15 -2.50 4.43 5.01
CA ARG A 15 -3.56 3.73 5.77
C ARG A 15 -4.96 4.12 5.29
N GLN A 16 -5.21 5.40 5.05
CA GLN A 16 -6.51 5.87 4.55
C GLN A 16 -6.81 5.30 3.16
N VAL A 17 -5.81 5.30 2.27
CA VAL A 17 -5.92 4.67 0.94
C VAL A 17 -6.16 3.17 1.05
N ALA A 18 -5.42 2.47 1.92
CA ALA A 18 -5.60 1.03 2.17
C ALA A 18 -7.02 0.71 2.63
N ALA A 19 -7.58 1.52 3.54
CA ALA A 19 -8.95 1.37 4.02
C ALA A 19 -9.97 1.58 2.89
N ALA A 20 -9.81 2.60 2.05
CA ALA A 20 -10.69 2.84 0.91
C ALA A 20 -10.61 1.71 -0.13
N ILE A 21 -9.43 1.16 -0.39
CA ILE A 21 -9.24 -0.02 -1.24
C ILE A 21 -9.97 -1.24 -0.65
N ALA A 22 -9.80 -1.48 0.66
CA ALA A 22 -10.47 -2.57 1.35
C ALA A 22 -12.00 -2.46 1.27
N GLU A 23 -12.56 -1.26 1.40
CA GLU A 23 -13.99 -1.00 1.18
C GLU A 23 -14.44 -1.36 -0.23
N GLY A 24 -13.65 -1.01 -1.25
CA GLY A 24 -13.95 -1.34 -2.65
C GLY A 24 -13.90 -2.85 -2.94
N LEU A 25 -13.03 -3.58 -2.24
CA LEU A 25 -12.87 -5.03 -2.35
C LEU A 25 -13.91 -5.83 -1.55
N ALA A 26 -14.60 -5.20 -0.60
CA ALA A 26 -15.54 -5.88 0.30
C ALA A 26 -16.66 -6.68 -0.41
N PRO A 27 -17.24 -6.23 -1.55
CA PRO A 27 -18.23 -7.01 -2.28
C PRO A 27 -17.69 -8.32 -2.87
N SER A 28 -16.37 -8.46 -2.96
CA SER A 28 -15.71 -9.54 -3.68
C SER A 28 -15.12 -10.62 -2.76
N GLY A 29 -15.16 -10.42 -1.44
CA GLY A 29 -14.70 -11.44 -0.49
C GLY A 29 -14.49 -10.93 0.92
N THR A 30 -13.90 -11.78 1.76
CA THR A 30 -13.49 -11.40 3.12
C THR A 30 -12.19 -10.60 3.00
N VAL A 31 -12.22 -9.35 3.47
CA VAL A 31 -11.05 -8.45 3.43
C VAL A 31 -10.51 -8.24 4.84
N ALA A 32 -9.21 -8.47 5.02
CA ALA A 32 -8.47 -8.10 6.22
C ALA A 32 -7.38 -7.09 5.87
N SER A 33 -7.14 -6.13 6.77
CA SER A 33 -6.13 -5.08 6.57
C SER A 33 -5.14 -5.07 7.73
N PHE A 34 -3.84 -4.95 7.40
CA PHE A 34 -2.75 -4.95 8.37
C PHE A 34 -1.72 -3.87 8.03
N THR A 35 -1.11 -3.28 9.05
CA THR A 35 0.19 -2.64 8.85
C THR A 35 1.28 -3.70 8.79
N VAL A 36 2.37 -3.44 8.05
CA VAL A 36 3.56 -4.32 7.97
C VAL A 36 4.17 -4.65 9.34
N ASN A 37 3.85 -3.87 10.38
CA ASN A 37 4.30 -4.09 11.76
C ASN A 37 3.32 -4.90 12.62
N ASP A 38 2.16 -5.32 12.10
CA ASP A 38 1.23 -6.18 12.83
C ASP A 38 1.76 -7.62 12.90
N ALA A 39 1.68 -8.23 14.08
CA ALA A 39 2.22 -9.58 14.32
C ALA A 39 1.63 -10.67 13.41
N GLY A 40 0.39 -10.51 12.96
CA GLY A 40 -0.31 -11.46 12.07
C GLY A 40 -0.24 -11.13 10.59
N ALA A 41 0.39 -10.02 10.18
CA ALA A 41 0.37 -9.55 8.80
C ALA A 41 0.95 -10.58 7.82
N LYS A 42 2.05 -11.23 8.21
CA LYS A 42 2.75 -12.22 7.38
C LYS A 42 1.92 -13.48 7.17
N ASP A 43 1.45 -14.09 8.25
CA ASP A 43 0.65 -15.33 8.18
C ASP A 43 -0.66 -15.12 7.39
N ALA A 44 -1.30 -13.95 7.59
CA ALA A 44 -2.48 -13.56 6.81
C ALA A 44 -2.13 -13.41 5.32
N ALA A 45 -1.05 -12.71 5.00
CA ALA A 45 -0.62 -12.51 3.62
C ALA A 45 -0.29 -13.83 2.92
N GLU A 46 0.42 -14.74 3.57
CA GLU A 46 0.82 -16.04 2.98
C GLU A 46 -0.36 -16.99 2.71
N SER A 47 -1.49 -16.78 3.40
CA SER A 47 -2.73 -17.54 3.23
C SER A 47 -3.79 -16.83 2.39
N ALA A 48 -3.45 -15.68 1.80
CA ALA A 48 -4.36 -14.90 0.96
C ALA A 48 -4.49 -15.51 -0.44
N ASP A 49 -5.69 -15.38 -1.02
CA ASP A 49 -5.89 -15.63 -2.45
C ASP A 49 -5.41 -14.42 -3.28
N LEU A 50 -5.63 -13.21 -2.74
CA LEU A 50 -5.16 -11.93 -3.28
C LEU A 50 -4.47 -11.11 -2.18
N LEU A 51 -3.24 -10.71 -2.45
CA LEU A 51 -2.47 -9.81 -1.60
C LEU A 51 -2.33 -8.42 -2.24
N VAL A 52 -2.85 -7.40 -1.58
CA VAL A 52 -2.68 -6.00 -1.96
C VAL A 52 -1.64 -5.38 -1.04
N VAL A 53 -0.56 -4.83 -1.59
CA VAL A 53 0.53 -4.25 -0.80
C VAL A 53 0.73 -2.77 -1.16
N GLY A 54 0.89 -1.91 -0.16
CA GLY A 54 1.22 -0.51 -0.46
C GLY A 54 2.04 0.22 0.60
N GLY A 55 2.73 1.25 0.17
CA GLY A 55 3.61 2.04 1.05
C GLY A 55 3.76 3.48 0.57
N PRO A 56 4.34 4.37 1.39
CA PRO A 56 4.72 5.69 0.93
C PRO A 56 5.85 5.58 -0.11
N THR A 57 5.83 6.47 -1.10
CA THR A 57 6.97 6.68 -1.99
C THR A 57 7.99 7.58 -1.30
N HIS A 58 9.17 7.03 -1.04
CA HIS A 58 10.37 7.80 -0.69
C HIS A 58 11.22 7.99 -1.95
N VAL A 59 12.46 8.47 -1.80
CA VAL A 59 13.39 8.75 -2.92
C VAL A 59 13.41 7.60 -3.94
N HIS A 60 12.70 7.80 -5.06
CA HIS A 60 12.64 6.88 -6.21
C HIS A 60 12.13 5.45 -5.94
N GLY A 61 11.34 5.21 -4.90
CA GLY A 61 10.71 3.89 -4.69
C GLY A 61 10.25 3.61 -3.25
N MET A 62 10.22 2.31 -2.89
CA MET A 62 9.89 1.87 -1.53
C MET A 62 10.84 2.47 -0.50
N SER A 63 10.32 2.75 0.70
CA SER A 63 11.09 3.28 1.82
C SER A 63 12.29 2.39 2.19
N ARG A 64 13.25 3.01 2.86
CA ARG A 64 14.43 2.39 3.46
C ARG A 64 14.54 2.85 4.91
N PRO A 65 15.28 2.14 5.79
CA PRO A 65 15.41 2.55 7.19
C PRO A 65 15.84 4.01 7.35
N ALA A 66 16.84 4.45 6.58
CA ALA A 66 17.30 5.85 6.60
C ALA A 66 16.24 6.85 6.14
N SER A 67 15.44 6.52 5.11
CA SER A 67 14.42 7.45 4.61
C SER A 67 13.19 7.52 5.51
N ARG A 68 12.88 6.43 6.24
CA ARG A 68 11.86 6.43 7.31
C ARG A 68 12.33 7.25 8.50
N GLU A 69 13.61 7.15 8.85
CA GLU A 69 14.20 7.95 9.93
C GLU A 69 14.24 9.45 9.58
N GLU A 70 14.55 9.79 8.34
CA GLU A 70 14.43 11.17 7.86
C GLU A 70 12.98 11.68 7.93
N ALA A 71 12.02 10.88 7.47
CA ALA A 71 10.60 11.21 7.58
C ALA A 71 10.14 11.34 9.05
N ARG A 72 10.66 10.53 9.97
CA ARG A 72 10.39 10.68 11.42
C ARG A 72 10.70 12.09 11.92
N ASN A 73 11.74 12.73 11.40
CA ASN A 73 12.12 14.08 11.80
C ASN A 73 11.18 15.18 11.29
N TRP A 74 10.26 14.89 10.37
CA TRP A 74 9.29 15.86 9.86
C TRP A 74 8.30 16.34 10.92
N VAL A 75 8.07 15.58 11.99
CA VAL A 75 7.25 16.03 13.12
C VAL A 75 7.87 17.23 13.85
N ASN A 76 9.17 17.47 13.67
CA ASN A 76 9.90 18.59 14.25
C ASN A 76 10.03 19.77 13.28
N ASP A 77 9.56 19.64 12.04
CA ASP A 77 9.60 20.70 11.04
C ASP A 77 8.37 21.61 11.21
N PRO A 78 8.53 22.89 11.60
CA PRO A 78 7.40 23.80 11.80
C PRO A 78 6.63 24.11 10.52
N ALA A 79 7.18 23.81 9.34
CA ALA A 79 6.49 23.94 8.06
C ALA A 79 5.60 22.72 7.72
N LYS A 80 5.59 21.68 8.56
CA LYS A 80 4.83 20.45 8.34
C LYS A 80 3.82 20.23 9.46
N THR A 81 2.64 19.76 9.10
CA THR A 81 1.60 19.36 10.05
C THR A 81 1.37 17.87 9.89
N VAL A 82 2.29 17.09 10.45
CA VAL A 82 2.27 15.62 10.36
C VAL A 82 2.34 15.00 11.75
N THR A 83 1.63 13.89 11.93
CA THR A 83 1.66 13.08 13.16
C THR A 83 2.09 11.67 12.79
N LEU A 84 3.06 11.12 13.51
CA LEU A 84 3.50 9.74 13.30
C LEU A 84 2.40 8.75 13.70
N GLU A 85 2.23 7.70 12.88
CA GLU A 85 1.41 6.56 13.27
C GLU A 85 2.06 5.81 14.45
N PRO A 86 1.25 5.18 15.34
CA PRO A 86 1.76 4.57 16.58
C PRO A 86 2.86 3.52 16.38
N THR A 87 2.86 2.84 15.24
CA THR A 87 3.83 1.78 14.91
C THR A 87 4.93 2.24 13.93
N ALA A 88 5.06 3.56 13.71
CA ALA A 88 6.01 4.15 12.78
C ALA A 88 7.10 5.01 13.48
N PRO A 89 8.36 4.99 13.00
CA PRO A 89 8.87 4.09 11.97
C PRO A 89 9.08 2.66 12.52
N GLY A 90 8.94 1.68 11.64
CA GLY A 90 9.20 0.28 11.93
C GLY A 90 9.80 -0.42 10.71
N THR A 91 9.46 -1.70 10.54
CA THR A 91 9.67 -2.43 9.29
C THR A 91 8.94 -1.71 8.16
N GLY A 92 9.57 -1.59 6.98
CA GLY A 92 8.92 -1.08 5.79
C GLY A 92 8.43 -2.20 4.88
N VAL A 93 7.64 -1.85 3.86
CA VAL A 93 7.13 -2.83 2.87
C VAL A 93 8.26 -3.61 2.22
N ARG A 94 9.41 -2.97 1.97
CA ARG A 94 10.58 -3.63 1.37
C ARG A 94 11.03 -4.82 2.22
N GLU A 95 11.37 -4.57 3.47
CA GLU A 95 11.88 -5.59 4.39
C GLU A 95 10.80 -6.62 4.72
N TRP A 96 9.53 -6.19 4.78
CA TRP A 96 8.40 -7.07 5.02
C TRP A 96 8.18 -8.05 3.87
N ILE A 97 8.20 -7.59 2.62
CA ILE A 97 8.13 -8.46 1.44
C ILE A 97 9.26 -9.47 1.48
N ASP A 98 10.52 -9.02 1.64
CA ASP A 98 11.70 -9.89 1.71
C ASP A 98 11.56 -11.01 2.76
N GLY A 99 10.85 -10.73 3.85
CA GLY A 99 10.57 -11.69 4.91
C GLY A 99 9.49 -12.73 4.63
N LEU A 100 8.66 -12.59 3.59
CA LEU A 100 7.60 -13.56 3.26
C LEU A 100 8.19 -14.92 2.86
N GLY A 101 7.62 -16.01 3.38
CA GLY A 101 8.00 -17.39 3.06
C GLY A 101 7.28 -17.96 1.85
N ALA A 102 6.06 -17.48 1.57
CA ALA A 102 5.27 -17.86 0.41
C ALA A 102 4.65 -16.62 -0.24
N MET A 103 4.33 -16.73 -1.54
CA MET A 103 3.66 -15.68 -2.29
C MET A 103 2.25 -16.12 -2.68
N PRO A 104 1.24 -15.30 -2.41
CA PRO A 104 -0.10 -15.49 -2.97
C PRO A 104 -0.07 -15.52 -4.49
N ALA A 105 -1.01 -16.26 -5.08
CA ALA A 105 -1.11 -16.39 -6.53
C ALA A 105 -1.39 -15.04 -7.22
N LEU A 106 -2.22 -14.20 -6.59
CA LEU A 106 -2.60 -12.90 -7.09
C LEU A 106 -2.06 -11.78 -6.21
N CYS A 107 -1.64 -10.69 -6.85
CA CYS A 107 -1.22 -9.50 -6.14
C CYS A 107 -1.72 -8.21 -6.78
N ALA A 108 -1.69 -7.12 -6.01
CA ALA A 108 -1.76 -5.76 -6.52
C ALA A 108 -0.88 -4.84 -5.67
N ALA A 109 -0.43 -3.74 -6.26
CA ALA A 109 0.45 -2.80 -5.59
C ALA A 109 -0.08 -1.38 -5.67
N PHE A 110 0.06 -0.62 -4.58
CA PHE A 110 -0.23 0.81 -4.57
C PHE A 110 0.80 1.61 -3.80
N ASP A 111 0.82 2.91 -3.99
CA ASP A 111 1.57 3.82 -3.15
C ASP A 111 0.82 5.11 -2.87
N THR A 112 1.27 5.84 -1.86
CA THR A 112 1.01 7.27 -1.75
C THR A 112 2.27 8.02 -2.16
N ARG A 113 2.11 9.11 -2.91
CA ARG A 113 3.24 9.89 -3.39
C ARG A 113 2.89 11.36 -3.54
N MET A 114 3.90 12.18 -3.40
CA MET A 114 3.84 13.60 -3.76
C MET A 114 3.41 13.78 -5.22
N ASP A 115 2.53 14.75 -5.50
CA ASP A 115 2.20 15.12 -6.88
C ASP A 115 3.34 15.87 -7.57
N ILE A 116 4.32 15.08 -8.01
CA ILE A 116 5.48 15.48 -8.80
C ILE A 116 5.49 14.59 -10.04
N ALA A 117 5.98 15.06 -11.20
CA ALA A 117 5.96 14.26 -12.43
C ALA A 117 6.61 12.87 -12.24
N ARG A 118 5.90 11.78 -12.59
CA ARG A 118 6.35 10.39 -12.39
C ARG A 118 7.72 10.08 -13.03
N ILE A 119 8.00 10.71 -14.18
CA ILE A 119 9.29 10.57 -14.91
C ILE A 119 10.48 11.05 -14.06
N LEU A 120 10.24 11.94 -13.10
CA LEU A 120 11.27 12.54 -12.25
C LEU A 120 11.40 11.87 -10.87
N SER A 121 10.42 11.06 -10.43
CA SER A 121 10.33 10.64 -9.02
C SER A 121 10.31 9.14 -8.79
N GLY A 122 10.08 8.29 -9.79
CA GLY A 122 9.73 6.88 -9.54
C GLY A 122 8.46 6.73 -8.68
N ALA A 123 8.07 5.50 -8.37
CA ALA A 123 6.90 5.18 -7.56
C ALA A 123 7.17 3.89 -6.78
N ALA A 124 6.88 3.88 -5.47
CA ALA A 124 7.02 2.67 -4.66
C ALA A 124 6.15 1.52 -5.21
N SER A 125 4.98 1.83 -5.74
CA SER A 125 4.02 0.83 -6.23
C SER A 125 4.58 -0.03 -7.36
N GLY A 126 5.33 0.55 -8.30
CA GLY A 126 6.00 -0.21 -9.36
C GLY A 126 7.11 -1.13 -8.84
N HIS A 127 7.84 -0.71 -7.81
CA HIS A 127 8.85 -1.55 -7.16
C HIS A 127 8.22 -2.70 -6.35
N ILE A 128 7.11 -2.42 -5.66
CA ILE A 128 6.33 -3.42 -4.92
C ILE A 128 5.80 -4.49 -5.88
N GLU A 129 5.14 -4.08 -6.97
CA GLU A 129 4.65 -5.00 -7.99
C GLU A 129 5.77 -5.85 -8.59
N HIS A 130 6.91 -5.22 -8.90
CA HIS A 130 8.07 -5.94 -9.43
C HIS A 130 8.56 -7.04 -8.48
N GLU A 131 8.73 -6.75 -7.19
CA GLU A 131 9.22 -7.76 -6.23
C GLU A 131 8.20 -8.88 -5.98
N LEU A 132 6.91 -8.58 -5.93
CA LEU A 132 5.86 -9.60 -5.79
C LEU A 132 5.81 -10.52 -7.03
N THR A 133 5.82 -9.94 -8.23
CA THR A 133 5.73 -10.69 -9.48
C THR A 133 6.97 -11.52 -9.77
N LYS A 134 8.16 -10.98 -9.49
CA LYS A 134 9.44 -11.71 -9.55
C LYS A 134 9.46 -12.96 -8.67
N ARG A 135 8.65 -12.98 -7.60
CA ARG A 135 8.55 -14.09 -6.65
C ARG A 135 7.36 -15.02 -6.90
N GLY A 136 6.68 -14.88 -8.04
CA GLY A 136 5.70 -15.83 -8.54
C GLY A 136 4.23 -15.39 -8.43
N SER A 137 3.94 -14.23 -7.84
CA SER A 137 2.59 -13.66 -7.90
C SER A 137 2.28 -13.11 -9.30
N ARG A 138 1.00 -13.05 -9.64
CA ARG A 138 0.51 -12.36 -10.84
C ARG A 138 -0.26 -11.10 -10.45
N ALA A 139 0.11 -9.97 -11.04
CA ALA A 139 -0.64 -8.73 -10.85
C ALA A 139 -2.06 -8.85 -11.44
N VAL A 140 -3.09 -8.49 -10.67
CA VAL A 140 -4.49 -8.46 -11.16
C VAL A 140 -4.79 -7.19 -11.96
N LEU A 141 -4.17 -6.08 -11.57
CA LEU A 141 -4.20 -4.79 -12.25
C LEU A 141 -2.81 -4.14 -12.16
N PRO A 142 -2.48 -3.20 -13.06
CA PRO A 142 -1.27 -2.39 -12.93
C PRO A 142 -1.22 -1.62 -11.61
N ALA A 143 -0.02 -1.47 -11.07
CA ALA A 143 0.26 -0.71 -9.86
C ALA A 143 -0.31 0.72 -9.91
N ALA A 144 -1.01 1.11 -8.85
CA ALA A 144 -1.64 2.42 -8.71
C ALA A 144 -0.80 3.38 -7.84
N SER A 145 -1.00 4.68 -8.05
CA SER A 145 -0.41 5.72 -7.21
C SER A 145 -1.49 6.69 -6.77
N PHE A 146 -1.51 7.02 -5.49
CA PHE A 146 -2.45 7.97 -4.89
C PHE A 146 -1.71 9.23 -4.42
N LEU A 147 -2.27 10.40 -4.72
CA LEU A 147 -1.56 11.67 -4.62
C LEU A 147 -1.70 12.30 -3.24
N VAL A 148 -0.60 12.85 -2.74
CA VAL A 148 -0.56 13.68 -1.54
C VAL A 148 0.04 15.05 -1.85
N THR A 149 -0.49 16.08 -1.21
CA THR A 149 0.00 17.45 -1.28
C THR A 149 1.34 17.61 -0.56
N LYS A 150 1.96 18.79 -0.68
CA LYS A 150 3.25 19.12 -0.03
C LYS A 150 3.16 19.11 1.49
N GLU A 151 1.96 19.37 1.99
CA GLU A 151 1.58 19.36 3.40
C GLU A 151 1.32 17.92 3.89
N THR A 152 1.53 16.91 3.05
CA THR A 152 1.32 15.49 3.37
C THR A 152 -0.14 15.19 3.69
N VAL A 153 -1.05 15.75 2.88
CA VAL A 153 -2.50 15.49 2.92
C VAL A 153 -2.90 14.79 1.63
N LEU A 154 -3.79 13.80 1.66
CA LEU A 154 -4.33 13.21 0.43
C LEU A 154 -5.05 14.27 -0.40
N GLU A 155 -4.86 14.23 -1.71
CA GLU A 155 -5.60 15.10 -2.63
C GLU A 155 -7.08 14.74 -2.71
N ASP A 156 -7.90 15.71 -3.10
CA ASP A 156 -9.34 15.55 -3.23
C ASP A 156 -9.67 14.44 -4.25
N GLY A 157 -10.60 13.56 -3.86
CA GLY A 157 -11.05 12.45 -4.72
C GLY A 157 -10.16 11.20 -4.69
N GLU A 158 -8.96 11.26 -4.12
CA GLU A 158 -8.04 10.12 -4.06
C GLU A 158 -8.62 8.91 -3.32
N LEU A 159 -9.42 9.15 -2.27
CA LEU A 159 -10.12 8.08 -1.56
C LEU A 159 -11.25 7.44 -2.38
N ALA A 160 -11.98 8.22 -3.18
CA ALA A 160 -13.00 7.69 -4.07
C ALA A 160 -12.36 6.83 -5.17
N ARG A 161 -11.27 7.32 -5.76
CA ARG A 161 -10.46 6.59 -6.74
C ARG A 161 -9.86 5.31 -6.18
N ALA A 162 -9.43 5.32 -4.91
CA ALA A 162 -8.92 4.15 -4.21
C ALA A 162 -10.00 3.08 -4.04
N ARG A 163 -11.23 3.49 -3.71
CA ARG A 163 -12.38 2.59 -3.61
C ARG A 163 -12.78 2.00 -4.96
N GLU A 164 -12.82 2.80 -6.02
CA GLU A 164 -13.10 2.35 -7.39
C GLU A 164 -12.03 1.38 -7.91
N TRP A 165 -10.76 1.65 -7.60
CA TRP A 165 -9.65 0.74 -7.92
C TRP A 165 -9.79 -0.59 -7.17
N GLY A 166 -10.19 -0.56 -5.90
CA GLY A 166 -10.55 -1.75 -5.12
C GLY A 166 -11.63 -2.59 -5.78
N ALA A 167 -12.74 -1.98 -6.20
CA ALA A 167 -13.82 -2.67 -6.90
C ALA A 167 -13.35 -3.29 -8.22
N SER A 168 -12.58 -2.54 -9.02
CA SER A 168 -12.01 -3.01 -10.28
C SER A 168 -11.08 -4.21 -10.10
N MET A 169 -10.28 -4.24 -9.02
CA MET A 169 -9.45 -5.40 -8.69
C MET A 169 -10.30 -6.63 -8.36
N GLY A 170 -11.42 -6.43 -7.66
CA GLY A 170 -12.33 -7.51 -7.32
C GLY A 170 -12.90 -8.19 -8.57
N GLU A 171 -13.37 -7.38 -9.53
CA GLU A 171 -13.83 -7.87 -10.84
C GLU A 171 -12.72 -8.59 -11.63
N ALA A 172 -11.53 -7.99 -11.70
CA ALA A 172 -10.39 -8.54 -12.44
C ALA A 172 -9.84 -9.85 -11.84
N ALA A 173 -9.97 -10.04 -10.53
CA ALA A 173 -9.63 -11.29 -9.85
C ALA A 173 -10.62 -12.44 -10.14
N GLY A 174 -11.71 -12.17 -10.87
CA GLY A 174 -12.73 -13.17 -11.23
C GLY A 174 -13.75 -13.42 -10.12
N LEU A 175 -14.05 -12.41 -9.31
CA LEU A 175 -14.92 -12.57 -8.15
C LEU A 175 -16.39 -12.34 -8.53
N PRO A 176 -17.29 -13.29 -8.22
CA PRO A 176 -18.71 -13.06 -8.42
C PRO A 176 -19.18 -11.93 -7.49
N VAL A 177 -19.82 -10.92 -8.09
CA VAL A 177 -20.55 -9.88 -7.35
C VAL A 177 -21.76 -10.58 -6.73
N HIS A 178 -21.76 -10.77 -5.41
CA HIS A 178 -22.96 -11.24 -4.73
C HIS A 178 -23.96 -10.08 -4.64
N HIS A 179 -24.93 -10.08 -5.55
CA HIS A 179 -26.12 -9.21 -5.52
C HIS A 179 -27.10 -9.64 -4.41
#